data_AF-A0A8S3U6U9-F1
#
_entry.id   AF-A0A8S3U6U9-F1
#
_cell.length_a   1.000
_cell.length_b   1.000
_cell.length_c   1.000
_cell.angle_alpha   90.00
_cell.angle_beta   90.00
_cell.angle_gamma   90.00
#
_symmetry.space_group_name_H-M   'P 1'
#
loop_
_entity.id
_entity.type
_entity.pdbx_description
1 polymer ?
#
loop_
_entity_poly.entity_id
_entity_poly.type
_entity_poly.pdbx_seq_one_letter_code
_entity_poly.pdbx_strand_id
1 'polypeptide(L)'
;MIKPKTYTEKRLAELLGARHLSVTQVVKTILNTYIGRPCNDTQKNLMMEHILENISLFRHNTEIMSLVRQVEFVISGNGYIRKPNELFDPADHDLVQMFNDSGKFPHNENRTYLNILKTFGLKSSSDLKAADINNVAIFIHRKASLAQNESFKIIAGQANGLLNILMKNQHLFELNISNKTLKDVLADLKIIQPLRKPQSYPEVLQWFASPYMFCKPNLPIEFIEKLNPKCRSIPIAKVFEQLLLLEKSYNEMLKPEYHYIVKQIYSFLNRTTTATAVICSMKNRSVVWTGHGFCKPQNIYLNSSNDDIYLEPYLYQLPDEFLYMKEFFQQLGCQECQSPQLLVDVQEQIKQNHVQVRTEKEYRRDLRHIINILNFFKSHFHDKIVYKVLIPVETDVKYQLLFKYIDECAYRNSHWSEDVNVLDKEEPFCRPSGNNFCL
;
A
#
# COMPACT_ATOMS: atom_id res chain seq x y z
N MET A 1 31.21 -62.34 -3.07
CA MET A 1 30.07 -63.12 -3.60
C MET A 1 30.59 -64.00 -4.73
N ILE A 2 30.30 -65.31 -4.71
CA ILE A 2 30.71 -66.24 -5.77
C ILE A 2 29.56 -66.34 -6.77
N LYS A 3 29.84 -66.12 -8.07
CA LYS A 3 28.86 -66.32 -9.15
C LYS A 3 29.15 -67.67 -9.82
N PRO A 4 28.48 -68.78 -9.41
CA PRO A 4 28.68 -70.08 -10.06
C PRO A 4 28.25 -69.99 -11.53
N LYS A 5 29.11 -70.46 -12.44
CA LYS A 5 28.93 -70.43 -13.90
C LYS A 5 28.33 -71.73 -14.42
N THR A 6 28.45 -72.82 -13.67
CA THR A 6 27.96 -74.15 -14.05
C THR A 6 26.93 -74.68 -13.03
N TYR A 7 26.06 -75.60 -13.48
CA TYR A 7 25.09 -76.26 -12.61
C TYR A 7 25.77 -77.01 -11.44
N THR A 8 26.91 -77.64 -11.71
CA THR A 8 27.74 -78.34 -10.72
C THR A 8 28.31 -77.39 -9.68
N GLU A 9 28.82 -76.22 -10.07
CA GLU A 9 29.28 -75.18 -9.13
C GLU A 9 28.14 -74.64 -8.26
N LYS A 10 26.95 -74.45 -8.83
CA LYS A 10 25.78 -73.99 -8.08
C LYS A 10 25.37 -75.02 -7.01
N ARG A 11 25.32 -76.30 -7.38
CA ARG A 11 24.95 -77.40 -6.48
C ARG A 11 25.99 -77.63 -5.38
N LEU A 12 27.28 -77.49 -5.71
CA LEU A 12 28.36 -77.54 -4.71
C LEU A 12 28.27 -76.38 -3.71
N ALA A 13 28.00 -75.16 -4.19
CA ALA A 13 27.82 -74.00 -3.32
C ALA A 13 26.63 -74.16 -2.36
N GLU A 14 25.49 -74.66 -2.86
CA GLU A 14 24.31 -74.96 -2.04
C GLU A 14 24.61 -76.03 -0.96
N LEU A 15 25.36 -77.09 -1.32
CA LEU A 15 25.79 -78.14 -0.37
C LEU A 15 26.75 -77.62 0.70
N LEU A 16 27.56 -76.61 0.39
CA LEU A 16 28.45 -75.92 1.33
C LEU A 16 27.73 -74.87 2.19
N GLY A 17 26.40 -74.81 2.13
CA GLY A 17 25.57 -73.90 2.92
C GLY A 17 25.42 -72.49 2.35
N ALA A 18 25.89 -72.24 1.11
CA ALA A 18 25.68 -70.96 0.46
C ALA A 18 24.20 -70.81 0.04
N ARG A 19 23.60 -69.66 0.34
CA ARG A 19 22.22 -69.34 -0.04
C ARG A 19 22.19 -68.56 -1.34
N HIS A 20 21.25 -68.91 -2.22
CA HIS A 20 20.99 -68.14 -3.44
C HIS A 20 20.36 -66.78 -3.08
N LEU A 21 21.07 -65.68 -3.40
CA LEU A 21 20.58 -64.32 -3.19
C LEU A 21 20.06 -63.74 -4.50
N SER A 22 18.83 -63.20 -4.49
CA SER A 22 18.32 -62.39 -5.61
C SER A 22 19.09 -61.07 -5.71
N VAL A 23 19.11 -60.44 -6.89
CA VAL A 23 19.69 -59.11 -7.09
C VAL A 23 19.15 -58.09 -6.07
N THR A 24 17.85 -58.15 -5.78
CA THR A 24 17.22 -57.29 -4.77
C THR A 24 17.75 -57.55 -3.35
N GLN A 25 17.97 -58.81 -2.96
CA GLN A 25 18.55 -59.14 -1.65
C GLN A 25 20.01 -58.69 -1.55
N VAL A 26 20.78 -58.80 -2.63
CA VAL A 26 22.16 -58.30 -2.70
C VAL A 26 22.20 -56.80 -2.53
N VAL A 27 21.42 -56.05 -3.33
CA VAL A 27 21.34 -54.59 -3.26
C VAL A 27 20.93 -54.14 -1.86
N LYS A 28 19.92 -54.77 -1.25
CA LYS A 28 19.50 -54.48 0.13
C LYS A 28 20.62 -54.71 1.14
N THR A 29 21.33 -55.83 1.02
CA THR A 29 22.43 -56.17 1.94
C THR A 29 23.54 -55.13 1.85
N ILE A 30 23.89 -54.71 0.62
CA ILE A 30 24.91 -53.68 0.37
C ILE A 30 24.45 -52.32 0.89
N LEU A 31 23.24 -51.86 0.59
CA LEU A 31 22.75 -50.55 1.05
C LEU A 31 22.74 -50.45 2.58
N ASN A 32 22.40 -51.53 3.28
CA ASN A 32 22.47 -51.58 4.74
C ASN A 32 23.89 -51.43 5.30
N THR A 33 24.94 -51.78 4.55
CA THR A 33 26.32 -51.54 5.02
C THR A 33 26.74 -50.08 4.89
N TYR A 34 26.06 -49.29 4.04
CA TYR A 34 26.37 -47.87 3.81
C TYR A 34 25.69 -46.93 4.80
N ILE A 35 24.65 -47.37 5.49
CA ILE A 35 23.91 -46.52 6.43
C ILE A 35 24.66 -46.44 7.76
N GLY A 36 25.09 -45.22 8.12
CA GLY A 36 25.66 -44.93 9.44
C GLY A 36 27.04 -45.52 9.72
N ARG A 37 27.76 -45.99 8.69
CA ARG A 37 29.10 -46.60 8.81
C ARG A 37 30.08 -45.98 7.83
N PRO A 38 31.37 -45.84 8.19
CA PRO A 38 32.40 -45.44 7.24
C PRO A 38 32.54 -46.54 6.17
N CYS A 39 32.42 -46.14 4.91
CA CYS A 39 32.54 -47.03 3.76
C CYS A 39 33.53 -46.43 2.75
N ASN A 40 34.03 -47.25 1.83
CA ASN A 40 34.80 -46.78 0.69
C ASN A 40 33.90 -45.92 -0.21
N ASP A 41 34.14 -44.61 -0.23
CA ASP A 41 33.33 -43.64 -0.97
C ASP A 41 33.28 -43.96 -2.48
N THR A 42 34.36 -44.49 -3.06
CA THR A 42 34.39 -44.87 -4.49
C THR A 42 33.42 -46.02 -4.80
N GLN A 43 33.42 -47.08 -3.97
CA GLN A 43 32.53 -48.22 -4.19
C GLN A 43 31.06 -47.85 -3.93
N LYS A 44 30.82 -47.03 -2.90
CA LYS A 44 29.49 -46.49 -2.59
C LYS A 44 28.98 -45.66 -3.76
N ASN A 45 29.77 -44.73 -4.30
CA ASN A 45 29.36 -43.86 -5.40
C ASN A 45 29.04 -44.66 -6.67
N LEU A 46 29.88 -45.63 -7.04
CA LEU A 46 29.62 -46.52 -8.18
C LEU A 46 28.32 -47.33 -8.00
N MET A 47 28.06 -47.83 -6.79
CA MET A 47 26.83 -48.57 -6.50
C MET A 47 25.60 -47.66 -6.59
N MET A 48 25.70 -46.43 -6.08
CA MET A 48 24.59 -45.47 -6.14
C MET A 48 24.34 -44.97 -7.56
N GLU A 49 25.38 -44.74 -8.34
CA GLU A 49 25.29 -44.43 -9.78
C GLU A 49 24.58 -45.56 -10.54
N HIS A 50 24.97 -46.81 -10.29
CA HIS A 50 24.29 -47.96 -10.89
C HIS A 50 22.80 -48.02 -10.55
N ILE A 51 22.42 -47.69 -9.32
CA ILE A 51 21.01 -47.61 -8.90
C ILE A 51 20.28 -46.46 -9.61
N LEU A 52 20.93 -45.32 -9.80
CA LEU A 52 20.36 -44.18 -10.52
C LEU A 52 20.11 -44.53 -12.00
N GLU A 53 21.09 -45.12 -12.67
CA GLU A 53 20.99 -45.53 -14.08
C GLU A 53 19.93 -46.63 -14.29
N ASN A 54 19.77 -47.53 -13.31
CA ASN A 54 18.89 -48.70 -13.40
C ASN A 54 17.65 -48.59 -12.50
N ILE A 55 17.17 -47.37 -12.26
CA ILE A 55 16.03 -47.11 -11.36
C ILE A 55 14.77 -47.90 -11.72
N SER A 56 14.57 -48.22 -13.01
CA SER A 56 13.45 -49.02 -13.50
C SER A 56 13.35 -50.40 -12.84
N LEU A 57 14.49 -51.00 -12.47
CA LEU A 57 14.55 -52.30 -11.78
C LEU A 57 14.11 -52.23 -10.32
N PHE A 58 14.24 -51.05 -9.69
CA PHE A 58 14.08 -50.89 -8.25
C PHE A 58 12.90 -50.02 -7.85
N ARG A 59 12.30 -49.26 -8.76
CA ARG A 59 11.27 -48.24 -8.48
C ARG A 59 10.07 -48.76 -7.68
N HIS A 60 9.71 -50.03 -7.86
CA HIS A 60 8.57 -50.67 -7.19
C HIS A 60 8.94 -51.35 -5.87
N ASN A 61 10.23 -51.39 -5.51
CA ASN A 61 10.72 -51.99 -4.29
C ASN A 61 10.82 -50.93 -3.18
N THR A 62 9.74 -50.77 -2.42
CA THR A 62 9.63 -49.75 -1.36
C THR A 62 10.75 -49.82 -0.33
N GLU A 63 11.24 -51.01 0.00
CA GLU A 63 12.33 -51.21 0.95
C GLU A 63 13.67 -50.69 0.41
N ILE A 64 14.00 -50.98 -0.85
CA ILE A 64 15.21 -50.43 -1.50
C ILE A 64 15.11 -48.90 -1.58
N MET A 65 13.96 -48.37 -2.01
CA MET A 65 13.75 -46.93 -2.09
C MET A 65 13.93 -46.24 -0.72
N SER A 66 13.46 -46.89 0.36
CA SER A 66 13.62 -46.41 1.74
C SER A 66 15.07 -46.47 2.24
N LEU A 67 15.82 -47.50 1.84
CA LEU A 67 17.26 -47.60 2.16
C LEU A 67 18.06 -46.53 1.41
N VAL A 68 17.84 -46.37 0.10
CA VAL A 68 18.51 -45.36 -0.73
C VAL A 68 18.29 -43.95 -0.17
N ARG A 69 17.07 -43.66 0.31
CA ARG A 69 16.72 -42.39 0.95
C ARG A 69 17.61 -42.04 2.15
N GLN A 70 18.19 -43.04 2.82
CA GLN A 70 19.00 -42.89 4.03
C GLN A 70 20.51 -42.87 3.76
N VAL A 71 20.94 -43.17 2.53
CA VAL A 71 22.36 -43.20 2.16
C VAL A 71 22.84 -41.79 1.81
N GLU A 72 24.03 -41.43 2.28
CA GLU A 72 24.73 -40.18 1.95
C GLU A 72 25.53 -40.35 0.67
N PHE A 73 24.98 -39.87 -0.44
CA PHE A 73 25.61 -39.95 -1.77
C PHE A 73 25.38 -38.73 -2.67
N VAL A 74 24.48 -37.80 -2.30
CA VAL A 74 24.17 -36.64 -3.14
C VAL A 74 25.06 -35.48 -2.74
N ILE A 75 25.87 -34.97 -3.67
CA ILE A 75 26.67 -33.76 -3.46
C ILE A 75 25.73 -32.55 -3.40
N SER A 76 25.78 -31.76 -2.33
CA SER A 76 25.03 -30.52 -2.17
C SER A 76 25.74 -29.32 -2.78
N GLY A 77 25.05 -28.19 -2.95
CA GLY A 77 25.60 -26.97 -3.57
C GLY A 77 26.88 -26.42 -2.92
N ASN A 78 27.16 -26.76 -1.67
CA ASN A 78 28.39 -26.41 -0.94
C ASN A 78 29.44 -27.55 -0.91
N GLY A 79 29.30 -28.58 -1.74
CA GLY A 79 30.28 -29.66 -1.92
C GLY A 79 30.20 -30.81 -0.91
N TYR A 80 29.36 -30.74 0.11
CA TYR A 80 29.20 -31.83 1.07
C TYR A 80 28.31 -32.95 0.52
N ILE A 81 28.58 -34.19 0.94
CA ILE A 81 27.72 -35.33 0.62
C ILE A 81 26.57 -35.38 1.63
N ARG A 82 25.34 -35.49 1.13
CA ARG A 82 24.10 -35.46 1.90
C ARG A 82 23.17 -36.60 1.49
N LYS A 83 22.18 -36.88 2.34
CA LYS A 83 21.06 -37.76 2.00
C LYS A 83 20.10 -37.04 1.08
N PRO A 84 19.44 -37.74 0.13
CA PRO A 84 18.41 -37.13 -0.71
C PRO A 84 17.32 -36.42 0.11
N ASN A 85 16.89 -37.02 1.22
CA ASN A 85 15.84 -36.46 2.06
C ASN A 85 16.25 -35.31 2.99
N GLU A 86 17.51 -34.89 2.96
CA GLU A 86 17.97 -33.70 3.67
C GLU A 86 17.92 -32.44 2.78
N LEU A 87 17.85 -32.64 1.46
CA LEU A 87 17.90 -31.60 0.44
C LEU A 87 16.50 -31.25 -0.08
N PHE A 88 16.34 -30.02 -0.57
CA PHE A 88 15.13 -29.53 -1.22
C PHE A 88 15.22 -29.69 -2.74
N ASP A 89 14.05 -29.73 -3.39
CA ASP A 89 13.92 -29.77 -4.84
C ASP A 89 14.35 -28.43 -5.46
N PRO A 90 15.42 -28.39 -6.29
CA PRO A 90 15.87 -27.17 -6.94
C PRO A 90 14.92 -26.67 -8.05
N ALA A 91 13.88 -27.45 -8.42
CA ALA A 91 12.85 -26.99 -9.35
C ALA A 91 11.89 -25.95 -8.73
N ASP A 92 11.81 -25.87 -7.39
CA ASP A 92 11.02 -24.84 -6.70
C ASP A 92 11.83 -23.55 -6.59
N HIS A 93 11.52 -22.59 -7.48
CA HIS A 93 12.24 -21.32 -7.56
C HIS A 93 12.14 -20.51 -6.26
N ASP A 94 11.01 -20.56 -5.53
CA ASP A 94 10.89 -19.77 -4.30
C ASP A 94 11.76 -20.35 -3.18
N LEU A 95 11.88 -21.68 -3.10
CA LEU A 95 12.81 -22.34 -2.17
C LEU A 95 14.26 -21.98 -2.50
N VAL A 96 14.65 -22.10 -3.78
CA VAL A 96 16.00 -21.75 -4.23
C VAL A 96 16.32 -20.29 -3.89
N GLN A 97 15.37 -19.40 -4.14
CA GLN A 97 15.52 -17.98 -3.85
C GLN A 97 15.62 -17.72 -2.33
N MET A 98 14.80 -18.37 -1.50
CA MET A 98 14.80 -18.25 -0.05
C MET A 98 16.13 -18.69 0.59
N PHE A 99 16.67 -19.82 0.14
CA PHE A 99 17.86 -20.44 0.72
C PHE A 99 19.17 -20.02 0.07
N ASN A 100 19.14 -19.45 -1.15
CA ASN A 100 20.27 -18.89 -1.91
C ASN A 100 21.59 -19.66 -1.71
N ASP A 101 21.67 -20.88 -2.27
CA ASP A 101 22.86 -21.74 -2.27
C ASP A 101 23.46 -22.10 -0.91
N SER A 102 22.65 -22.08 0.18
CA SER A 102 23.06 -22.49 1.53
C SER A 102 23.36 -23.99 1.71
N GLY A 103 23.70 -24.71 0.63
CA GLY A 103 23.96 -26.15 0.64
C GLY A 103 22.69 -27.00 0.87
N LYS A 104 21.52 -26.41 0.68
CA LYS A 104 20.21 -27.05 0.88
C LYS A 104 19.67 -27.76 -0.37
N PHE A 105 20.38 -27.67 -1.49
CA PHE A 105 19.99 -28.26 -2.77
C PHE A 105 21.08 -29.19 -3.31
N PRO A 106 20.73 -30.18 -4.16
CA PRO A 106 21.69 -30.95 -4.93
C PRO A 106 22.56 -30.04 -5.82
N HIS A 107 23.83 -30.40 -5.99
CA HIS A 107 24.74 -29.73 -6.92
C HIS A 107 24.33 -29.96 -8.38
N ASN A 108 24.78 -29.07 -9.29
CA ASN A 108 24.43 -29.09 -10.71
C ASN A 108 24.81 -30.40 -11.42
N GLU A 109 25.84 -31.10 -10.95
CA GLU A 109 26.23 -32.42 -11.49
C GLU A 109 25.12 -33.47 -11.35
N ASN A 110 24.24 -33.33 -10.36
CA ASN A 110 23.11 -34.22 -10.15
C ASN A 110 21.89 -33.88 -11.02
N ARG A 111 21.98 -32.88 -11.91
CA ARG A 111 20.85 -32.37 -12.70
C ARG A 111 20.18 -33.45 -13.56
N THR A 112 20.98 -34.35 -14.12
CA THR A 112 20.53 -35.49 -14.94
C THR A 112 19.60 -36.43 -14.16
N TYR A 113 19.81 -36.55 -12.85
CA TYR A 113 19.09 -37.49 -11.99
C TYR A 113 18.02 -36.84 -11.11
N LEU A 114 17.72 -35.54 -11.27
CA LEU A 114 16.81 -34.82 -10.37
C LEU A 114 15.44 -35.48 -10.24
N ASN A 115 14.83 -35.92 -11.34
CA ASN A 115 13.54 -36.58 -11.31
C ASN A 115 13.57 -37.88 -10.49
N ILE A 116 14.70 -38.59 -10.52
CA ILE A 116 14.92 -39.80 -9.72
C ILE A 116 15.16 -39.42 -8.25
N LEU A 117 15.97 -38.40 -7.98
CA LEU A 117 16.22 -37.92 -6.62
C LEU A 117 14.92 -37.44 -5.94
N LYS A 118 13.97 -36.86 -6.67
CA LYS A 118 12.63 -36.56 -6.16
C LYS A 118 11.94 -37.81 -5.63
N THR A 119 12.04 -38.94 -6.34
CA THR A 119 11.48 -40.23 -5.88
C THR A 119 12.20 -40.80 -4.65
N PHE A 120 13.44 -40.37 -4.39
CA PHE A 120 14.18 -40.69 -3.16
C PHE A 120 13.89 -39.70 -2.01
N GLY A 121 13.01 -38.73 -2.22
CA GLY A 121 12.43 -37.92 -1.15
C GLY A 121 13.10 -36.56 -0.95
N LEU A 122 13.55 -35.90 -2.03
CA LEU A 122 13.82 -34.46 -1.99
C LEU A 122 12.62 -33.72 -1.40
N LYS A 123 12.88 -32.78 -0.51
CA LYS A 123 11.86 -31.98 0.17
C LYS A 123 11.25 -30.95 -0.78
N SER A 124 9.97 -30.67 -0.59
CA SER A 124 9.25 -29.59 -1.23
C SER A 124 8.89 -28.50 -0.23
N SER A 125 8.13 -27.48 -0.66
CA SER A 125 7.68 -26.40 0.22
C SER A 125 6.72 -26.88 1.32
N SER A 126 6.06 -28.03 1.16
CA SER A 126 5.23 -28.64 2.22
C SER A 126 6.05 -29.29 3.34
N ASP A 127 7.33 -29.60 3.09
CA ASP A 127 8.23 -30.22 4.08
C ASP A 127 8.97 -29.19 4.96
N LEU A 128 8.68 -27.89 4.76
CA LEU A 128 9.30 -26.81 5.52
C LEU A 128 8.91 -26.87 6.99
N LYS A 129 9.92 -26.74 7.86
CA LYS A 129 9.71 -26.64 9.31
C LYS A 129 9.78 -25.20 9.76
N ALA A 130 9.17 -24.89 10.91
CA ALA A 130 9.26 -23.56 11.53
C ALA A 130 10.71 -23.10 11.71
N ALA A 131 11.62 -24.02 12.05
CA ALA A 131 13.04 -23.74 12.20
C ALA A 131 13.71 -23.29 10.90
N ASP A 132 13.36 -23.91 9.76
CA ASP A 132 13.91 -23.55 8.45
C ASP A 132 13.55 -22.10 8.10
N ILE A 133 12.28 -21.74 8.29
CA ILE A 133 11.75 -20.40 8.02
C ILE A 133 12.36 -19.38 8.98
N ASN A 134 12.35 -19.67 10.28
CA ASN A 134 12.87 -18.77 11.30
C ASN A 134 14.37 -18.49 11.11
N ASN A 135 15.16 -19.49 10.74
CA ASN A 135 16.59 -19.32 10.49
C ASN A 135 16.85 -18.35 9.33
N VAL A 136 16.09 -18.46 8.23
CA VAL A 136 16.18 -17.53 7.11
C VAL A 136 15.71 -16.13 7.51
N ALA A 137 14.59 -16.02 8.23
CA ALA A 137 14.07 -14.74 8.70
C ALA A 137 15.04 -14.00 9.64
N ILE A 138 15.65 -14.72 10.59
CA ILE A 138 16.68 -14.19 11.49
C ILE A 138 17.92 -13.77 10.70
N PHE A 139 18.35 -14.59 9.73
CA PHE A 139 19.48 -14.26 8.86
C PHE A 139 19.23 -12.94 8.12
N ILE A 140 18.08 -12.81 7.46
CA ILE A 140 17.66 -11.58 6.77
C ILE A 140 17.66 -10.41 7.76
N HIS A 141 16.99 -10.54 8.90
CA HIS A 141 16.90 -9.47 9.89
C HIS A 141 18.28 -8.96 10.37
N ARG A 142 19.21 -9.88 10.66
CA ARG A 142 20.56 -9.55 11.13
C ARG A 142 21.40 -8.92 10.04
N LYS A 143 21.38 -9.50 8.84
CA LYS A 143 22.23 -9.05 7.72
C LYS A 143 21.67 -7.81 7.03
N ALA A 144 20.36 -7.58 7.06
CA ALA A 144 19.68 -6.40 6.53
C ALA A 144 20.24 -5.07 7.07
N SER A 145 20.77 -5.05 8.30
CA SER A 145 21.31 -3.84 8.91
C SER A 145 22.78 -3.58 8.53
N LEU A 146 23.46 -4.54 7.91
CA LEU A 146 24.90 -4.53 7.63
C LEU A 146 25.23 -4.67 6.13
N ALA A 147 24.22 -4.89 5.28
CA ALA A 147 24.42 -5.25 3.89
C ALA A 147 24.83 -4.03 3.03
N GLN A 148 25.86 -4.24 2.21
CA GLN A 148 26.22 -3.35 1.09
C GLN A 148 25.67 -3.92 -0.23
N ASN A 149 25.64 -3.09 -1.29
CA ASN A 149 24.97 -3.29 -2.59
C ASN A 149 24.76 -4.75 -3.08
N GLU A 150 25.82 -5.53 -3.31
CA GLU A 150 25.67 -6.91 -3.85
C GLU A 150 25.04 -7.88 -2.86
N SER A 151 25.43 -7.78 -1.57
CA SER A 151 24.82 -8.57 -0.50
C SER A 151 23.35 -8.21 -0.31
N PHE A 152 22.98 -6.95 -0.57
CA PHE A 152 21.58 -6.53 -0.51
C PHE A 152 20.72 -7.25 -1.56
N LYS A 153 21.19 -7.38 -2.81
CA LYS A 153 20.43 -8.08 -3.87
C LYS A 153 20.13 -9.53 -3.48
N ILE A 154 21.10 -10.21 -2.87
CA ILE A 154 20.95 -11.58 -2.39
C ILE A 154 19.92 -11.65 -1.25
N ILE A 155 20.07 -10.83 -0.21
CA ILE A 155 19.17 -10.81 0.95
C ILE A 155 17.75 -10.42 0.53
N ALA A 156 17.62 -9.47 -0.40
CA ALA A 156 16.36 -9.07 -1.02
C ALA A 156 15.70 -10.23 -1.75
N GLY A 157 16.49 -11.02 -2.50
CA GLY A 157 16.02 -12.26 -3.10
C GLY A 157 15.47 -13.22 -2.05
N GLN A 158 16.25 -13.52 -1.01
CA GLN A 158 15.86 -14.43 0.06
C GLN A 158 14.57 -13.99 0.77
N ALA A 159 14.43 -12.70 1.04
CA ALA A 159 13.21 -12.13 1.62
C ALA A 159 12.00 -12.30 0.71
N ASN A 160 12.16 -12.11 -0.60
CA ASN A 160 11.07 -12.32 -1.57
C ASN A 160 10.68 -13.80 -1.67
N GLY A 161 11.67 -14.71 -1.73
CA GLY A 161 11.41 -16.15 -1.74
C GLY A 161 10.69 -16.61 -0.47
N LEU A 162 11.14 -16.14 0.69
CA LEU A 162 10.48 -16.37 1.98
C LEU A 162 9.01 -15.89 1.95
N LEU A 163 8.77 -14.67 1.46
CA LEU A 163 7.43 -14.10 1.41
C LEU A 163 6.51 -14.89 0.48
N ASN A 164 7.00 -15.26 -0.72
CA ASN A 164 6.24 -16.04 -1.69
C ASN A 164 5.83 -17.41 -1.13
N ILE A 165 6.73 -18.09 -0.43
CA ILE A 165 6.44 -19.39 0.20
C ILE A 165 5.34 -19.24 1.24
N LEU A 166 5.46 -18.25 2.12
CA LEU A 166 4.47 -17.99 3.16
C LEU A 166 3.10 -17.62 2.57
N MET A 167 3.08 -16.86 1.46
CA MET A 167 1.85 -16.52 0.74
C MET A 167 1.17 -17.74 0.13
N LYS A 168 1.94 -18.67 -0.45
CA LYS A 168 1.43 -19.91 -1.03
C LYS A 168 1.00 -20.93 0.03
N ASN A 169 1.60 -20.88 1.22
CA ASN A 169 1.44 -21.89 2.27
C ASN A 169 1.06 -21.24 3.60
N GLN A 170 -0.17 -20.74 3.71
CA GLN A 170 -0.63 -19.99 4.88
C GLN A 170 -0.55 -20.79 6.20
N HIS A 171 -0.66 -22.12 6.16
CA HIS A 171 -0.54 -22.98 7.34
C HIS A 171 0.83 -22.88 8.04
N LEU A 172 1.89 -22.43 7.35
CA LEU A 172 3.22 -22.29 7.92
C LEU A 172 3.28 -21.26 9.06
N PHE A 173 2.39 -20.25 9.06
CA PHE A 173 2.34 -19.23 10.10
C PHE A 173 1.96 -19.77 11.48
N GLU A 174 1.17 -20.84 11.51
CA GLU A 174 0.66 -21.47 12.73
C GLU A 174 1.64 -22.48 13.33
N LEU A 175 2.77 -22.74 12.66
CA LEU A 175 3.79 -23.64 13.18
C LEU A 175 4.43 -23.04 14.44
N ASN A 176 4.62 -23.89 15.45
CA ASN A 176 5.22 -23.46 16.72
C ASN A 176 6.75 -23.53 16.69
N ILE A 177 7.37 -22.50 17.27
CA ILE A 177 8.81 -22.45 17.54
C ILE A 177 9.06 -21.83 18.91
N SER A 178 9.73 -22.57 19.79
CA SER A 178 10.08 -22.12 21.15
C SER A 178 8.91 -21.49 21.93
N ASN A 179 7.76 -22.18 21.95
CA ASN A 179 6.51 -21.76 22.62
C ASN A 179 5.84 -20.50 22.07
N LYS A 180 6.20 -20.05 20.86
CA LYS A 180 5.50 -19.00 20.12
C LYS A 180 5.08 -19.50 18.74
N THR A 181 4.05 -18.90 18.17
CA THR A 181 3.72 -19.16 16.76
C THR A 181 4.78 -18.50 15.87
N LEU A 182 5.00 -19.07 14.68
CA LEU A 182 5.91 -18.49 13.71
C LEU A 182 5.45 -17.07 13.32
N LYS A 183 4.14 -16.84 13.24
CA LYS A 183 3.54 -15.52 13.05
C LYS A 183 4.07 -14.49 14.04
N ASP A 184 4.06 -14.81 15.34
CA ASP A 184 4.51 -13.88 16.40
C ASP A 184 6.00 -13.57 16.27
N VAL A 185 6.81 -14.59 15.95
CA VAL A 185 8.25 -14.42 15.77
C VAL A 185 8.55 -13.55 14.54
N LEU A 186 7.89 -13.82 13.41
CA LEU A 186 8.09 -13.06 12.18
C LEU A 186 7.60 -11.62 12.28
N ALA A 187 6.56 -11.35 13.10
CA ALA A 187 6.03 -10.01 13.33
C ALA A 187 7.09 -9.02 13.81
N ASP A 188 8.08 -9.50 14.57
CA ASP A 188 9.15 -8.67 15.14
C ASP A 188 10.38 -8.51 14.27
N LEU A 189 10.50 -9.29 13.20
CA LEU A 189 11.70 -9.30 12.35
C LEU A 189 11.57 -8.33 11.18
N LYS A 190 12.65 -7.61 10.88
CA LYS A 190 12.74 -6.73 9.70
C LYS A 190 13.05 -7.55 8.45
N ILE A 191 12.02 -8.12 7.83
CA ILE A 191 12.15 -9.06 6.70
C ILE A 191 11.44 -8.61 5.43
N ILE A 192 10.66 -7.52 5.46
CA ILE A 192 9.91 -7.02 4.30
C ILE A 192 10.66 -5.84 3.67
N GLN A 193 10.80 -5.84 2.34
CA GLN A 193 11.36 -4.69 1.64
C GLN A 193 10.35 -3.52 1.61
N PRO A 194 10.78 -2.27 1.86
CA PRO A 194 9.95 -1.11 1.65
C PRO A 194 9.55 -0.96 0.18
N LEU A 195 8.46 -0.23 -0.06
CA LEU A 195 8.12 0.19 -1.42
C LEU A 195 9.24 1.00 -2.02
N ARG A 196 9.52 0.69 -3.28
CA ARG A 196 10.25 1.59 -4.16
C ARG A 196 9.26 2.55 -4.79
N LYS A 197 9.74 3.76 -5.11
CA LYS A 197 8.97 4.75 -5.87
C LYS A 197 8.49 4.10 -7.17
N PRO A 198 7.17 3.98 -7.41
CA PRO A 198 6.66 3.49 -8.68
C PRO A 198 7.10 4.40 -9.83
N GLN A 199 7.32 3.84 -11.02
CA GLN A 199 7.64 4.63 -12.22
C GLN A 199 6.52 5.62 -12.58
N SER A 200 5.27 5.24 -12.32
CA SER A 200 4.08 6.06 -12.53
C SER A 200 3.81 7.07 -11.40
N TYR A 201 4.71 7.20 -10.42
CA TYR A 201 4.52 8.15 -9.32
C TYR A 201 4.89 9.57 -9.78
N PRO A 202 3.99 10.56 -9.65
CA PRO A 202 4.24 11.92 -10.13
C PRO A 202 5.57 12.50 -9.63
N GLU A 203 6.38 13.06 -10.54
CA GLU A 203 7.69 13.62 -10.20
C GLU A 203 7.61 14.81 -9.24
N VAL A 204 6.53 15.58 -9.38
CA VAL A 204 6.21 16.76 -8.57
C VAL A 204 6.00 16.39 -7.09
N LEU A 205 5.67 15.13 -6.79
CA LEU A 205 5.44 14.68 -5.43
C LEU A 205 6.69 14.03 -4.84
N GLN A 206 6.97 14.39 -3.59
CA GLN A 206 8.00 13.73 -2.82
C GLN A 206 7.59 12.27 -2.57
N TRP A 207 8.54 11.36 -2.78
CA TRP A 207 8.39 9.97 -2.34
C TRP A 207 9.00 9.84 -0.95
N PHE A 208 8.16 9.59 0.05
CA PHE A 208 8.62 9.32 1.42
C PHE A 208 9.18 7.89 1.51
N ALA A 209 10.43 7.72 1.11
CA ALA A 209 11.13 6.45 1.23
C ALA A 209 11.34 6.05 2.70
N SER A 210 11.24 4.76 2.98
CA SER A 210 11.73 4.21 4.25
C SER A 210 13.25 4.41 4.33
N PRO A 211 13.78 4.93 5.45
CA PRO A 211 15.23 5.01 5.65
C PRO A 211 15.86 3.63 5.91
N TYR A 212 15.04 2.60 6.13
CA TYR A 212 15.50 1.24 6.38
C TYR A 212 15.35 0.39 5.12
N MET A 213 16.36 -0.46 4.86
CA MET A 213 16.34 -1.45 3.77
C MET A 213 15.27 -2.54 3.94
N PHE A 214 14.92 -2.85 5.20
CA PHE A 214 13.88 -3.82 5.55
C PHE A 214 13.05 -3.32 6.73
N CYS A 215 11.79 -3.72 6.74
CA CYS A 215 10.78 -3.30 7.70
C CYS A 215 10.12 -4.52 8.37
N LYS A 216 9.55 -4.30 9.55
CA LYS A 216 8.71 -5.29 10.24
C LYS A 216 7.39 -5.50 9.49
N PRO A 217 6.86 -6.72 9.39
CA PRO A 217 5.62 -6.99 8.66
C PRO A 217 4.33 -6.49 9.34
N ASN A 218 4.32 -6.18 10.65
CA ASN A 218 3.15 -5.68 11.41
C ASN A 218 1.82 -6.41 11.08
N LEU A 219 1.68 -7.67 11.51
CA LEU A 219 0.47 -8.52 11.44
C LEU A 219 -0.46 -8.25 12.67
N PRO A 220 -1.84 -8.35 12.73
CA PRO A 220 -2.89 -9.05 11.92
C PRO A 220 -4.28 -8.27 11.72
N ILE A 221 -5.43 -8.75 11.16
CA ILE A 221 -6.35 -9.84 11.62
C ILE A 221 -6.71 -10.90 10.55
N GLU A 222 -7.19 -10.57 9.34
CA GLU A 222 -7.38 -11.59 8.27
C GLU A 222 -6.16 -11.60 7.34
N PHE A 223 -5.01 -11.78 8.01
CA PHE A 223 -3.68 -12.20 7.54
C PHE A 223 -2.91 -11.39 6.48
N ILE A 224 -3.22 -10.11 6.33
CA ILE A 224 -2.73 -9.25 5.24
C ILE A 224 -3.40 -9.73 3.96
N GLU A 225 -4.56 -9.19 3.62
CA GLU A 225 -5.18 -9.45 2.33
C GLU A 225 -4.22 -9.02 1.20
N LYS A 226 -3.41 -10.00 0.77
CA LYS A 226 -2.53 -10.03 -0.40
C LYS A 226 -1.33 -9.08 -0.36
N LEU A 227 -0.51 -9.24 0.69
CA LEU A 227 0.92 -8.85 0.86
C LEU A 227 1.59 -8.03 -0.28
N ASN A 228 1.30 -6.72 -0.34
CA ASN A 228 2.20 -5.65 -0.80
C ASN A 228 1.89 -4.39 0.07
N PRO A 229 2.89 -3.59 0.43
CA PRO A 229 3.38 -3.44 1.78
C PRO A 229 2.69 -2.31 2.54
N LYS A 230 2.18 -2.64 3.73
CA LYS A 230 1.90 -1.66 4.76
C LYS A 230 2.68 -2.06 5.99
N CYS A 231 4.01 -1.96 5.86
CA CYS A 231 4.88 -1.98 7.01
C CYS A 231 4.69 -0.69 7.80
N ARG A 232 4.19 -0.83 9.03
CA ARG A 232 3.74 0.20 9.98
C ARG A 232 2.37 0.81 9.67
N SER A 233 1.66 1.17 10.75
CA SER A 233 0.62 2.20 10.72
C SER A 233 1.24 3.43 10.04
N ILE A 234 0.72 3.82 8.88
CA ILE A 234 1.21 4.99 8.16
C ILE A 234 1.07 6.18 9.10
N PRO A 235 2.15 6.91 9.45
CA PRO A 235 2.05 8.03 10.37
C PRO A 235 1.10 9.08 9.79
N ILE A 236 0.00 9.37 10.49
CA ILE A 236 -1.04 10.30 10.00
C ILE A 236 -0.42 11.68 9.68
N ALA A 237 0.55 12.12 10.48
CA ALA A 237 1.30 13.35 10.23
C ALA A 237 1.96 13.40 8.83
N LYS A 238 2.53 12.28 8.36
CA LYS A 238 3.16 12.21 7.03
C LYS A 238 2.13 12.16 5.91
N VAL A 239 0.97 11.54 6.14
CA VAL A 239 -0.15 11.59 5.20
C VAL A 239 -0.67 13.02 5.06
N PHE A 240 -0.75 13.75 6.17
CA PHE A 240 -1.14 15.15 6.15
C PHE A 240 -0.10 16.04 5.45
N GLU A 241 1.19 15.85 5.72
CA GLU A 241 2.27 16.53 4.97
C GLU A 241 2.15 16.27 3.46
N GLN A 242 1.86 15.03 3.05
CA GLN A 242 1.65 14.69 1.64
C GLN A 242 0.44 15.44 1.04
N LEU A 243 -0.67 15.56 1.79
CA LEU A 243 -1.84 16.32 1.34
C LEU A 243 -1.52 17.82 1.15
N LEU A 244 -0.74 18.41 2.06
CA LEU A 244 -0.30 19.80 1.93
C LEU A 244 0.66 20.00 0.75
N LEU A 245 1.47 18.99 0.41
CA LEU A 245 2.30 19.04 -0.79
C LEU A 245 1.45 19.04 -2.07
N LEU A 246 0.40 18.20 -2.12
CA LEU A 246 -0.51 18.15 -3.26
C LEU A 246 -1.16 19.52 -3.55
N GLU A 247 -1.54 20.25 -2.51
CA GLU A 247 -2.11 21.60 -2.68
C GLU A 247 -1.10 22.58 -3.29
N LYS A 248 0.12 22.64 -2.74
CA LYS A 248 1.17 23.54 -3.23
C LYS A 248 1.64 23.22 -4.64
N SER A 249 1.57 21.97 -5.02
CA SER A 249 2.17 21.47 -6.26
C SER A 249 1.15 21.17 -7.36
N TYR A 250 -0.13 21.49 -7.11
CA TYR A 250 -1.23 21.14 -8.00
C TYR A 250 -1.01 21.64 -9.42
N ASN A 251 -1.28 20.76 -10.39
CA ASN A 251 -1.23 21.06 -11.80
C ASN A 251 -2.46 20.46 -12.48
N GLU A 252 -3.24 21.32 -13.14
CA GLU A 252 -4.48 20.93 -13.82
C GLU A 252 -4.25 19.86 -14.90
N MET A 253 -3.08 19.85 -15.56
CA MET A 253 -2.71 18.85 -16.57
C MET A 253 -2.59 17.43 -16.02
N LEU A 254 -2.34 17.27 -14.71
CA LEU A 254 -2.19 15.99 -14.01
C LEU A 254 -3.40 15.66 -13.15
N LYS A 255 -4.56 16.28 -13.42
CA LYS A 255 -5.78 16.12 -12.64
C LYS A 255 -6.16 14.65 -12.34
N PRO A 256 -6.06 13.69 -13.28
CA PRO A 256 -6.36 12.28 -13.00
C PRO A 256 -5.47 11.65 -11.91
N GLU A 257 -4.16 11.93 -11.95
CA GLU A 257 -3.18 11.43 -10.99
C GLU A 257 -3.42 12.03 -9.60
N TYR A 258 -3.66 13.34 -9.53
CA TYR A 258 -4.00 14.03 -8.28
C TYR A 258 -5.29 13.46 -7.69
N HIS A 259 -6.35 13.32 -8.49
CA HIS A 259 -7.63 12.75 -8.05
C HIS A 259 -7.45 11.35 -7.43
N TYR A 260 -6.70 10.46 -8.09
CA TYR A 260 -6.44 9.12 -7.56
C TYR A 260 -5.73 9.18 -6.20
N ILE A 261 -4.67 9.99 -6.07
CA ILE A 261 -3.89 10.10 -4.83
C ILE A 261 -4.74 10.71 -3.71
N VAL A 262 -5.48 11.80 -3.99
CA VAL A 262 -6.39 12.46 -3.05
C VAL A 262 -7.43 11.47 -2.52
N LYS A 263 -8.04 10.68 -3.41
CA LYS A 263 -9.01 9.65 -3.03
C LYS A 263 -8.41 8.62 -2.07
N GLN A 264 -7.17 8.18 -2.30
CA GLN A 264 -6.48 7.25 -1.39
C GLN A 264 -6.18 7.91 -0.03
N ILE A 265 -5.75 9.18 -0.02
CA ILE A 265 -5.48 9.93 1.21
C ILE A 265 -6.76 10.11 2.03
N TYR A 266 -7.84 10.60 1.43
CA TYR A 266 -9.11 10.78 2.14
C TYR A 266 -9.67 9.45 2.64
N SER A 267 -9.60 8.37 1.84
CA SER A 267 -10.01 7.04 2.28
C SER A 267 -9.22 6.56 3.50
N PHE A 268 -7.91 6.81 3.52
CA PHE A 268 -7.05 6.48 4.65
C PHE A 268 -7.40 7.31 5.89
N LEU A 269 -7.55 8.63 5.73
CA LEU A 269 -7.90 9.53 6.83
C LEU A 269 -9.29 9.17 7.38
N ASN A 270 -10.30 9.00 6.55
CA ASN A 270 -11.65 8.62 6.99
C ASN A 270 -11.66 7.34 7.85
N ARG A 271 -10.85 6.32 7.51
CA ARG A 271 -10.76 5.07 8.28
C ARG A 271 -9.95 5.19 9.57
N THR A 272 -8.92 6.03 9.58
CA THR A 272 -7.92 6.07 10.66
C THR A 272 -8.23 7.13 11.70
N THR A 273 -9.08 8.10 11.38
CA THR A 273 -9.21 9.31 12.19
C THR A 273 -10.24 9.14 13.31
N THR A 274 -9.73 8.78 14.49
CA THR A 274 -10.35 9.06 15.81
C THR A 274 -9.66 10.23 16.52
N ALA A 275 -8.62 10.82 15.91
CA ALA A 275 -7.73 11.80 16.53
C ALA A 275 -8.13 13.25 16.20
N THR A 276 -8.74 13.92 17.17
CA THR A 276 -9.13 15.34 17.11
C THR A 276 -8.00 16.29 16.70
N ALA A 277 -6.75 16.00 17.07
CA ALA A 277 -5.61 16.88 16.83
C ALA A 277 -5.28 17.11 15.34
N VAL A 278 -5.36 16.05 14.51
CA VAL A 278 -5.06 16.17 13.07
C VAL A 278 -6.19 16.89 12.35
N ILE A 279 -7.45 16.55 12.68
CA ILE A 279 -8.63 17.26 12.18
C ILE A 279 -8.51 18.76 12.49
N CYS A 280 -8.20 19.13 13.74
CA CYS A 280 -8.00 20.53 14.13
C CYS A 280 -6.91 21.23 13.30
N SER A 281 -5.81 20.54 12.97
CA SER A 281 -4.74 21.07 12.14
C SER A 281 -5.15 21.28 10.68
N MET A 282 -6.13 20.50 10.20
CA MET A 282 -6.66 20.56 8.84
C MET A 282 -7.71 21.65 8.63
N LYS A 283 -8.50 22.00 9.66
CA LYS A 283 -9.64 22.94 9.56
C LYS A 283 -9.29 24.27 8.88
N ASN A 284 -8.08 24.78 9.12
CA ASN A 284 -7.64 26.09 8.64
C ASN A 284 -6.73 26.03 7.39
N ARG A 285 -6.59 24.86 6.77
CA ARG A 285 -5.72 24.63 5.60
C ARG A 285 -6.55 24.36 4.36
N SER A 286 -6.01 24.70 3.19
CA SER A 286 -6.61 24.35 1.90
C SER A 286 -6.38 22.87 1.62
N VAL A 287 -7.29 22.01 2.10
CA VAL A 287 -7.11 20.56 2.09
C VAL A 287 -8.23 19.81 1.41
N VAL A 288 -9.34 20.48 1.07
CA VAL A 288 -10.50 19.87 0.44
C VAL A 288 -10.46 20.08 -1.06
N TRP A 289 -10.48 18.99 -1.80
CA TRP A 289 -10.42 18.97 -3.25
C TRP A 289 -11.74 19.42 -3.88
N THR A 290 -11.66 20.35 -4.84
CA THR A 290 -12.82 20.94 -5.54
C THR A 290 -12.98 20.43 -6.97
N GLY A 291 -12.09 19.54 -7.44
CA GLY A 291 -12.02 19.15 -8.85
C GLY A 291 -11.02 19.97 -9.67
N HIS A 292 -10.72 21.20 -9.25
CA HIS A 292 -9.81 22.12 -9.95
C HIS A 292 -8.73 22.70 -9.02
N GLY A 293 -8.55 22.11 -7.84
CA GLY A 293 -7.62 22.55 -6.82
C GLY A 293 -8.09 22.18 -5.42
N PHE A 294 -7.60 22.93 -4.44
CA PHE A 294 -7.90 22.71 -3.03
C PHE A 294 -8.37 24.00 -2.38
N CYS A 295 -9.30 23.89 -1.44
CA CYS A 295 -9.77 25.01 -0.64
C CYS A 295 -9.97 24.62 0.83
N LYS A 296 -10.26 25.62 1.67
CA LYS A 296 -10.50 25.41 3.10
C LYS A 296 -11.86 24.72 3.31
N PRO A 297 -11.98 23.83 4.31
CA PRO A 297 -13.26 23.17 4.64
C PRO A 297 -14.43 24.15 4.79
N GLN A 298 -14.22 25.30 5.42
CA GLN A 298 -15.26 26.33 5.61
C GLN A 298 -15.83 26.92 4.30
N ASN A 299 -15.13 26.75 3.17
CA ASN A 299 -15.56 27.20 1.85
C ASN A 299 -16.18 26.05 1.02
N ILE A 300 -16.56 24.94 1.65
CA ILE A 300 -17.19 23.79 1.02
C ILE A 300 -18.57 23.55 1.64
N TYR A 301 -19.56 23.30 0.80
CA TYR A 301 -20.84 22.72 1.21
C TYR A 301 -21.05 21.32 0.63
N LEU A 302 -21.83 20.47 1.30
CA LEU A 302 -21.92 19.04 1.00
C LEU A 302 -23.13 18.68 0.14
N ASN A 303 -24.33 19.06 0.58
CA ASN A 303 -25.57 18.72 -0.08
C ASN A 303 -25.98 19.86 -1.01
N SER A 304 -26.33 19.53 -2.25
CA SER A 304 -26.90 20.49 -3.19
C SER A 304 -28.41 20.69 -2.96
N SER A 305 -28.86 21.92 -3.22
CA SER A 305 -30.26 22.35 -3.25
C SER A 305 -30.57 23.04 -4.58
N ASN A 306 -31.85 23.08 -4.96
CA ASN A 306 -32.29 23.78 -6.17
C ASN A 306 -32.11 25.31 -6.08
N ASP A 307 -32.04 25.84 -4.86
CA ASP A 307 -31.88 27.27 -4.59
C ASP A 307 -30.41 27.70 -4.46
N ASP A 308 -29.46 26.77 -4.66
CA ASP A 308 -28.03 27.04 -4.52
C ASP A 308 -27.51 27.99 -5.61
N ILE A 309 -26.63 28.89 -5.19
CA ILE A 309 -25.99 29.88 -6.05
C ILE A 309 -24.55 29.45 -6.35
N TYR A 310 -24.15 29.57 -7.61
CA TYR A 310 -22.76 29.37 -8.02
C TYR A 310 -21.88 30.57 -7.60
N LEU A 311 -20.91 30.32 -6.72
CA LEU A 311 -20.10 31.35 -6.06
C LEU A 311 -18.59 31.10 -6.13
N GLU A 312 -18.13 30.27 -7.07
CA GLU A 312 -16.69 30.04 -7.24
C GLU A 312 -15.94 31.35 -7.63
N PRO A 313 -14.73 31.60 -7.09
CA PRO A 313 -13.89 30.69 -6.31
C PRO A 313 -14.06 30.82 -4.77
N TYR A 314 -15.12 31.46 -4.29
CA TYR A 314 -15.30 31.73 -2.85
C TYR A 314 -15.94 30.56 -2.11
N LEU A 315 -16.85 29.85 -2.78
CA LEU A 315 -17.58 28.73 -2.22
C LEU A 315 -17.77 27.64 -3.28
N TYR A 316 -17.52 26.38 -2.91
CA TYR A 316 -17.62 25.22 -3.79
C TYR A 316 -18.51 24.13 -3.20
N GLN A 317 -19.14 23.34 -4.07
CA GLN A 317 -19.75 22.08 -3.69
C GLN A 317 -18.67 21.00 -3.56
N LEU A 318 -18.79 20.11 -2.58
CA LEU A 318 -17.94 18.92 -2.52
C LEU A 318 -18.23 18.03 -3.75
N PRO A 319 -17.23 17.57 -4.50
CA PRO A 319 -17.45 16.66 -5.62
C PRO A 319 -18.20 15.39 -5.20
N ASP A 320 -19.19 14.98 -6.00
CA ASP A 320 -20.12 13.88 -5.69
C ASP A 320 -19.42 12.57 -5.29
N GLU A 321 -18.28 12.31 -5.92
CA GLU A 321 -17.41 11.17 -5.66
C GLU A 321 -16.92 11.07 -4.21
N PHE A 322 -16.98 12.13 -3.41
CA PHE A 322 -16.57 12.15 -2.01
C PHE A 322 -17.73 12.21 -1.01
N LEU A 323 -18.98 12.30 -1.48
CA LEU A 323 -20.16 12.39 -0.60
C LEU A 323 -20.36 11.16 0.29
N TYR A 324 -19.85 9.98 -0.12
CA TYR A 324 -19.86 8.78 0.73
C TYR A 324 -19.02 8.93 2.01
N MET A 325 -18.18 9.97 2.10
CA MET A 325 -17.38 10.33 3.29
C MET A 325 -17.88 11.64 3.95
N LYS A 326 -19.15 12.02 3.78
CA LYS A 326 -19.72 13.28 4.28
C LYS A 326 -19.38 13.57 5.74
N GLU A 327 -19.47 12.57 6.62
CA GLU A 327 -19.22 12.73 8.06
C GLU A 327 -17.79 13.19 8.35
N PHE A 328 -16.82 12.67 7.61
CA PHE A 328 -15.43 13.10 7.71
C PHE A 328 -15.25 14.57 7.30
N PHE A 329 -15.88 14.99 6.20
CA PHE A 329 -15.81 16.39 5.76
C PHE A 329 -16.56 17.35 6.68
N GLN A 330 -17.68 16.93 7.28
CA GLN A 330 -18.36 17.69 8.34
C GLN A 330 -17.44 17.89 9.55
N GLN A 331 -16.72 16.86 9.99
CA GLN A 331 -15.75 16.97 11.08
C GLN A 331 -14.57 17.92 10.76
N LEU A 332 -14.17 17.99 9.49
CA LEU A 332 -13.19 18.97 9.00
C LEU A 332 -13.72 20.41 8.98
N GLY A 333 -15.03 20.62 9.07
CA GLY A 333 -15.66 21.94 9.08
C GLY A 333 -16.34 22.33 7.76
N CYS A 334 -16.55 21.39 6.85
CA CYS A 334 -17.43 21.62 5.69
C CYS A 334 -18.87 21.84 6.14
N GLN A 335 -19.56 22.77 5.47
CA GLN A 335 -20.95 23.11 5.76
C GLN A 335 -21.90 22.07 5.15
N GLU A 336 -23.01 21.78 5.82
CA GLU A 336 -23.95 20.79 5.29
C GLU A 336 -24.62 21.27 3.99
N CYS A 337 -25.06 22.53 3.95
CA CYS A 337 -25.72 23.17 2.81
C CYS A 337 -25.26 24.64 2.68
N GLN A 338 -25.64 25.31 1.59
CA GLN A 338 -25.42 26.75 1.41
C GLN A 338 -26.36 27.57 2.32
N SER A 339 -25.91 27.86 3.53
CA SER A 339 -26.70 28.62 4.51
C SER A 339 -26.64 30.14 4.26
N PRO A 340 -27.65 30.91 4.71
CA PRO A 340 -27.61 32.38 4.66
C PRO A 340 -26.35 32.99 5.30
N GLN A 341 -25.88 32.41 6.42
CA GLN A 341 -24.66 32.86 7.08
C GLN A 341 -23.43 32.65 6.18
N LEU A 342 -23.34 31.53 5.49
CA LEU A 342 -22.24 31.23 4.57
C LEU A 342 -22.21 32.22 3.39
N LEU A 343 -23.38 32.65 2.91
CA LEU A 343 -23.49 33.68 1.88
C LEU A 343 -22.98 35.04 2.39
N VAL A 344 -23.30 35.42 3.63
CA VAL A 344 -22.74 36.64 4.26
C VAL A 344 -21.23 36.53 4.42
N ASP A 345 -20.72 35.38 4.83
CA ASP A 345 -19.27 35.16 4.94
C ASP A 345 -18.57 35.30 3.58
N VAL A 346 -19.22 34.89 2.48
CA VAL A 346 -18.74 35.14 1.10
C VAL A 346 -18.77 36.63 0.77
N GLN A 347 -19.81 37.38 1.14
CA GLN A 347 -19.84 38.84 0.96
C GLN A 347 -18.68 39.53 1.68
N GLU A 348 -18.37 39.12 2.91
CA GLU A 348 -17.21 39.63 3.67
C GLU A 348 -15.88 39.28 2.99
N GLN A 349 -15.72 38.08 2.45
CA GLN A 349 -14.53 37.71 1.67
C GLN A 349 -14.36 38.58 0.42
N ILE A 350 -15.44 38.84 -0.31
CA ILE A 350 -15.42 39.72 -1.49
C ILE A 350 -15.06 41.15 -1.06
N LYS A 351 -15.68 41.68 -0.01
CA LYS A 351 -15.36 43.00 0.54
C LYS A 351 -13.87 43.14 0.88
N GLN A 352 -13.28 42.15 1.54
CA GLN A 352 -11.85 42.14 1.87
C GLN A 352 -10.97 42.16 0.61
N ASN A 353 -11.35 41.43 -0.44
CA ASN A 353 -10.61 41.42 -1.70
C ASN A 353 -10.63 42.78 -2.42
N HIS A 354 -11.72 43.54 -2.26
CA HIS A 354 -11.93 44.87 -2.86
C HIS A 354 -11.38 46.02 -2.01
N VAL A 355 -10.63 45.76 -0.94
CA VAL A 355 -9.76 46.77 -0.29
C VAL A 355 -8.74 47.33 -1.30
N GLN A 356 -8.33 46.51 -2.27
CA GLN A 356 -7.50 46.90 -3.40
C GLN A 356 -8.30 46.82 -4.70
N VAL A 357 -7.89 47.60 -5.71
CA VAL A 357 -8.50 47.58 -7.05
C VAL A 357 -8.32 46.20 -7.68
N ARG A 358 -9.39 45.67 -8.29
CA ARG A 358 -9.38 44.37 -8.96
C ARG A 358 -9.22 44.51 -10.46
N THR A 359 -8.99 43.37 -11.13
CA THR A 359 -9.13 43.31 -12.58
C THR A 359 -10.59 43.47 -13.00
N GLU A 360 -10.85 43.94 -14.22
CA GLU A 360 -12.21 44.08 -14.74
C GLU A 360 -13.01 42.77 -14.70
N LYS A 361 -12.35 41.64 -14.98
CA LYS A 361 -12.96 40.31 -14.97
C LYS A 361 -13.39 39.91 -13.55
N GLU A 362 -12.52 40.11 -12.57
CA GLU A 362 -12.82 39.81 -11.16
C GLU A 362 -13.90 40.74 -10.62
N TYR A 363 -13.81 42.04 -10.91
CA TYR A 363 -14.83 43.02 -10.54
C TYR A 363 -16.22 42.61 -11.05
N ARG A 364 -16.35 42.28 -12.35
CA ARG A 364 -17.62 41.85 -12.93
C ARG A 364 -18.14 40.54 -12.34
N ARG A 365 -17.24 39.58 -12.05
CA ARG A 365 -17.60 38.31 -11.40
C ARG A 365 -18.11 38.58 -9.98
N ASP A 366 -17.37 39.33 -9.20
CA ASP A 366 -17.68 39.60 -7.80
C ASP A 366 -18.96 40.41 -7.67
N LEU A 367 -19.17 41.42 -8.53
CA LEU A 367 -20.44 42.16 -8.58
C LEU A 367 -21.63 41.22 -8.90
N ARG A 368 -21.47 40.30 -9.84
CA ARG A 368 -22.51 39.29 -10.15
C ARG A 368 -22.80 38.40 -8.95
N HIS A 369 -21.77 37.93 -8.26
CA HIS A 369 -21.90 37.11 -7.06
C HIS A 369 -22.68 37.85 -5.97
N ILE A 370 -22.35 39.11 -5.71
CA ILE A 370 -23.07 39.95 -4.75
C ILE A 370 -24.53 40.13 -5.15
N ILE A 371 -24.82 40.43 -6.43
CA ILE A 371 -26.20 40.55 -6.92
C ILE A 371 -26.97 39.26 -6.71
N ASN A 372 -26.38 38.11 -7.04
CA ASN A 372 -27.04 36.82 -6.86
C ASN A 372 -27.33 36.53 -5.37
N ILE A 373 -26.38 36.82 -4.48
CA ILE A 373 -26.56 36.68 -3.02
C ILE A 373 -27.69 37.58 -2.52
N LEU A 374 -27.75 38.84 -2.97
CA LEU A 374 -28.83 39.77 -2.58
C LEU A 374 -30.19 39.33 -3.12
N ASN A 375 -30.27 38.81 -4.34
CA ASN A 375 -31.49 38.24 -4.90
C ASN A 375 -31.95 36.99 -4.15
N PHE A 376 -31.02 36.16 -3.70
CA PHE A 376 -31.32 35.04 -2.82
C PHE A 376 -31.92 35.54 -1.51
N PHE A 377 -31.31 36.54 -0.87
CA PHE A 377 -31.89 37.12 0.34
C PHE A 377 -33.27 37.72 0.11
N LYS A 378 -33.48 38.44 -1.00
CA LYS A 378 -34.79 38.99 -1.38
C LYS A 378 -35.86 37.91 -1.51
N SER A 379 -35.50 36.75 -2.06
CA SER A 379 -36.46 35.67 -2.36
C SER A 379 -36.78 34.80 -1.14
N HIS A 380 -35.88 34.74 -0.15
CA HIS A 380 -36.00 33.86 1.01
C HIS A 380 -36.34 34.59 2.31
N PHE A 381 -36.21 35.92 2.35
CA PHE A 381 -36.51 36.73 3.53
C PHE A 381 -37.57 37.78 3.21
N HIS A 382 -38.79 37.56 3.70
CA HIS A 382 -39.88 38.55 3.64
C HIS A 382 -39.96 39.42 4.90
N ASP A 383 -39.32 39.00 6.00
CA ASP A 383 -39.28 39.69 7.30
C ASP A 383 -37.90 40.34 7.58
N LYS A 384 -37.71 40.89 8.79
CA LYS A 384 -36.44 41.50 9.22
C LYS A 384 -35.26 40.56 8.99
N ILE A 385 -34.35 40.99 8.13
CA ILE A 385 -33.05 40.33 7.92
C ILE A 385 -32.26 40.43 9.23
N VAL A 386 -32.04 39.29 9.90
CA VAL A 386 -31.26 39.21 11.15
C VAL A 386 -29.74 39.23 10.88
N TYR A 387 -29.36 39.03 9.62
CA TYR A 387 -27.96 38.97 9.19
C TYR A 387 -27.40 40.34 8.84
N LYS A 388 -26.10 40.53 9.10
CA LYS A 388 -25.35 41.73 8.69
C LYS A 388 -25.03 41.70 7.20
N VAL A 389 -26.05 41.89 6.36
CA VAL A 389 -25.91 41.85 4.91
C VAL A 389 -25.16 43.08 4.41
N LEU A 390 -24.20 42.86 3.52
CA LEU A 390 -23.44 43.91 2.87
C LEU A 390 -24.07 44.29 1.53
N ILE A 391 -24.18 45.60 1.29
CA ILE A 391 -24.69 46.18 0.05
C ILE A 391 -23.56 46.90 -0.68
N PRO A 392 -23.38 46.67 -1.99
CA PRO A 392 -22.42 47.43 -2.78
C PRO A 392 -22.92 48.87 -2.97
N VAL A 393 -22.06 49.84 -2.68
CA VAL A 393 -22.33 51.27 -2.83
C VAL A 393 -21.48 51.87 -3.95
N GLU A 394 -21.99 52.94 -4.56
CA GLU A 394 -21.27 53.70 -5.58
C GLU A 394 -19.90 54.18 -5.09
N THR A 395 -18.89 54.07 -5.95
CA THR A 395 -17.52 54.51 -5.71
C THR A 395 -16.95 55.11 -6.98
N ASP A 396 -16.17 56.18 -6.85
CA ASP A 396 -15.49 56.84 -7.97
C ASP A 396 -14.28 56.02 -8.48
N VAL A 397 -13.87 54.99 -7.73
CA VAL A 397 -12.72 54.16 -8.07
C VAL A 397 -13.15 53.02 -9.00
N LYS A 398 -12.64 53.06 -10.25
CA LYS A 398 -12.93 52.06 -11.26
C LYS A 398 -12.49 50.66 -10.81
N TYR A 399 -13.35 49.66 -11.03
CA TYR A 399 -13.11 48.25 -10.71
C TYR A 399 -12.87 47.94 -9.22
N GLN A 400 -13.41 48.78 -8.35
CA GLN A 400 -13.47 48.54 -6.91
C GLN A 400 -14.94 48.48 -6.47
N LEU A 401 -15.28 47.57 -5.57
CA LEU A 401 -16.57 47.55 -4.89
C LEU A 401 -16.40 48.10 -3.47
N LEU A 402 -17.17 49.13 -3.13
CA LEU A 402 -17.29 49.60 -1.75
C LEU A 402 -18.53 48.96 -1.12
N PHE A 403 -18.44 48.55 0.14
CA PHE A 403 -19.52 47.86 0.83
C PHE A 403 -19.89 48.58 2.12
N LYS A 404 -21.20 48.66 2.38
CA LYS A 404 -21.77 49.10 3.66
C LYS A 404 -22.77 48.07 4.18
N TYR A 405 -22.97 48.04 5.50
CA TYR A 405 -24.03 47.20 6.04
C TYR A 405 -25.41 47.80 5.74
N ILE A 406 -26.42 46.95 5.62
CA ILE A 406 -27.79 47.36 5.29
C ILE A 406 -28.39 48.36 6.28
N ASP A 407 -28.03 48.27 7.56
CA ASP A 407 -28.44 49.18 8.63
C ASP A 407 -27.74 50.55 8.57
N GLU A 408 -26.64 50.66 7.82
CA GLU A 408 -25.92 51.91 7.56
C GLU A 408 -26.35 52.57 6.24
N CYS A 409 -27.31 51.99 5.52
CA CYS A 409 -27.73 52.45 4.21
C CYS A 409 -29.15 53.03 4.21
N ALA A 410 -29.30 54.22 3.62
CA ALA A 410 -30.58 54.77 3.20
C ALA A 410 -30.74 54.62 1.68
N TYR A 411 -31.92 54.18 1.23
CA TYR A 411 -32.27 54.11 -0.19
C TYR A 411 -33.08 55.35 -0.61
N ARG A 412 -32.71 55.95 -1.74
CA ARG A 412 -33.45 57.06 -2.35
C ARG A 412 -34.27 56.54 -3.53
N ASN A 413 -35.60 56.54 -3.38
CA ASN A 413 -36.51 56.19 -4.47
C ASN A 413 -36.50 57.31 -5.52
N SER A 414 -36.34 56.97 -6.80
CA SER A 414 -36.07 57.92 -7.90
C SER A 414 -37.25 58.85 -8.26
N HIS A 415 -38.33 58.84 -7.49
CA HIS A 415 -39.48 59.74 -7.66
C HIS A 415 -39.35 61.08 -6.90
N TRP A 416 -38.23 61.36 -6.24
CA TRP A 416 -37.97 62.64 -5.53
C TRP A 416 -37.01 63.55 -6.30
N SER A 417 -37.32 63.78 -7.58
CA SER A 417 -36.79 64.88 -8.40
C SER A 417 -38.03 65.71 -8.74
N GLU A 418 -38.24 66.95 -8.34
CA GLU A 418 -37.38 68.11 -8.09
C GLU A 418 -37.84 68.75 -6.75
N ASP A 419 -37.18 69.79 -6.23
CA ASP A 419 -37.57 70.54 -5.02
C ASP A 419 -37.21 69.98 -3.64
N VAL A 420 -35.94 69.61 -3.39
CA VAL A 420 -35.33 69.89 -2.07
C VAL A 420 -33.83 70.18 -2.25
N ASN A 421 -33.48 71.42 -2.58
CA ASN A 421 -32.23 71.98 -2.08
C ASN A 421 -32.44 72.24 -0.59
N VAL A 422 -31.47 71.87 0.24
CA VAL A 422 -31.47 71.95 1.71
C VAL A 422 -32.05 70.70 2.38
N LEU A 423 -31.18 69.76 2.75
CA LEU A 423 -31.09 69.15 4.09
C LEU A 423 -29.88 68.18 4.11
N ASP A 424 -28.96 68.48 5.04
CA ASP A 424 -27.81 67.74 5.58
C ASP A 424 -26.97 66.79 4.69
N LYS A 425 -25.71 67.20 4.47
CA LYS A 425 -24.63 66.43 3.84
C LYS A 425 -24.02 65.35 4.75
N GLU A 426 -24.63 65.01 5.88
CA GLU A 426 -24.01 64.14 6.89
C GLU A 426 -24.48 62.67 6.86
N GLU A 427 -25.51 62.32 6.08
CA GLU A 427 -25.92 60.92 5.91
C GLU A 427 -25.45 60.34 4.56
N PRO A 428 -24.66 59.25 4.55
CA PRO A 428 -24.18 58.66 3.32
C PRO A 428 -25.28 57.84 2.64
N PHE A 429 -25.98 58.45 1.70
CA PHE A 429 -26.98 57.78 0.84
C PHE A 429 -26.32 56.68 -0.02
N CYS A 430 -26.83 55.45 0.07
CA CYS A 430 -26.36 54.33 -0.74
C CYS A 430 -27.03 54.40 -2.11
N ARG A 431 -26.31 54.88 -3.14
CA ARG A 431 -26.68 54.65 -4.54
C ARG A 431 -26.22 53.26 -4.94
N PRO A 432 -27.13 52.34 -5.28
CA PRO A 432 -26.73 51.01 -5.70
C PRO A 432 -25.98 51.09 -7.02
N SER A 433 -24.84 50.40 -7.11
CA SER A 433 -24.05 50.36 -8.34
C SER A 433 -24.74 49.49 -9.40
N GLY A 434 -25.63 50.08 -10.21
CA GLY A 434 -26.29 49.45 -11.35
C GLY A 434 -27.80 49.73 -11.41
N ASN A 435 -28.33 49.93 -12.62
CA ASN A 435 -29.73 50.32 -12.91
C ASN A 435 -30.83 49.34 -12.43
N ASN A 436 -30.51 48.28 -11.68
CA ASN A 436 -31.44 47.19 -11.34
C ASN A 436 -31.72 47.03 -9.84
N PHE A 437 -31.25 47.93 -8.99
CA PHE A 437 -31.56 47.87 -7.57
C PHE A 437 -32.82 48.69 -7.24
N CYS A 438 -33.95 48.00 -7.20
CA CYS A 438 -35.05 48.34 -6.31
C CYS A 438 -35.11 47.22 -5.27
N LEU A 439 -34.77 47.54 -4.02
CA LEU A 439 -35.05 46.65 -2.89
C LEU A 439 -36.56 46.42 -2.82
#